data_AF-A0A1F3ADP3-F1
#
_entry.id   AF-A0A1F3ADP3-F1
#
_cell.length_a   1.000
_cell.length_b   1.000
_cell.length_c   1.000
_cell.angle_alpha   90.00
_cell.angle_beta   90.00
_cell.angle_gamma   90.00
#
_symmetry.space_group_name_H-M   'P 1'
#
loop_
_entity.id
_entity.type
_entity.pdbx_description
1 polymer ?
#
loop_
_entity_poly.entity_id
_entity_poly.type
_entity_poly.pdbx_seq_one_letter_code
_entity_poly.pdbx_strand_id
1 'polypeptide(L)'
;MAAARFTSAVFALLAAALIPASGVAEPPSLRDLRAQEAEQRTLDREAAYTSEVCGRQIAASIDWASVKNWPAGESVAEACDGALGAVETVCRAGRKTLVDRFVCAGDGSGPSLSGKTLRYGAAPGRNGYAATLATIGATE
;
A
#
# COMPACT_ATOMS: atom_id res chain seq x y z
N MET A 1 43.72 -5.60 52.78
CA MET A 1 44.95 -6.27 52.29
C MET A 1 44.60 -7.03 51.01
N ALA A 2 45.50 -6.99 50.00
CA ALA A 2 45.44 -7.58 48.64
C ALA A 2 44.43 -6.91 47.67
N ALA A 3 44.75 -6.15 46.61
CA ALA A 3 45.88 -6.01 45.67
C ALA A 3 45.98 -7.09 44.56
N ALA A 4 45.61 -6.73 43.32
CA ALA A 4 46.20 -7.12 42.02
C ALA A 4 45.30 -6.56 40.89
N ARG A 5 45.68 -5.61 40.02
CA ARG A 5 46.77 -5.45 39.03
C ARG A 5 46.45 -5.99 37.63
N PHE A 6 46.40 -5.03 36.68
CA PHE A 6 46.86 -5.04 35.27
C PHE A 6 46.37 -6.14 34.32
N THR A 7 45.74 -5.76 33.19
CA THR A 7 46.43 -5.71 31.87
C THR A 7 45.56 -5.06 30.78
N SER A 8 46.13 -4.08 30.08
CA SER A 8 45.63 -3.50 28.83
C SER A 8 45.78 -4.47 27.66
N ALA A 9 44.82 -4.49 26.74
CA ALA A 9 45.05 -4.88 25.35
C ALA A 9 44.23 -3.98 24.42
N VAL A 10 44.91 -3.01 23.83
CA VAL A 10 44.42 -2.21 22.70
C VAL A 10 44.44 -3.11 21.47
N PHE A 11 43.28 -3.47 20.93
CA PHE A 11 43.16 -4.08 19.61
C PHE A 11 42.41 -3.11 18.70
N ALA A 12 43.18 -2.32 17.94
CA ALA A 12 42.70 -1.51 16.84
C ALA A 12 42.47 -2.41 15.63
N LEU A 13 41.22 -2.81 15.38
CA LEU A 13 40.80 -3.44 14.13
C LEU A 13 40.28 -2.33 13.20
N LEU A 14 41.12 -1.94 12.23
CA LEU A 14 40.70 -1.16 11.07
C LEU A 14 39.74 -2.01 10.21
N ALA A 15 38.44 -1.81 10.39
CA ALA A 15 37.44 -2.28 9.45
C ALA A 15 37.39 -1.32 8.26
N ALA A 16 37.94 -1.75 7.12
CA ALA A 16 37.76 -1.08 5.85
C ALA A 16 36.28 -1.12 5.45
N ALA A 17 35.58 0.00 5.66
CA ALA A 17 34.21 0.17 5.22
C ALA A 17 34.17 0.25 3.68
N LEU A 18 33.85 -0.86 3.04
CA LEU A 18 33.32 -0.89 1.67
C LEU A 18 31.97 -0.17 1.72
N ILE A 19 31.95 1.13 1.41
CA ILE A 19 30.72 1.89 1.23
C ILE A 19 30.15 1.44 -0.13
N PRO A 20 29.04 0.69 -0.18
CA PRO A 20 28.39 0.43 -1.45
C PRO A 20 27.98 1.78 -2.04
N ALA A 21 28.29 1.99 -3.32
CA ALA A 21 27.85 3.16 -4.06
C ALA A 21 26.31 3.19 -4.03
N SER A 22 25.76 4.02 -3.14
CA SER A 22 24.34 4.29 -3.04
C SER A 22 23.92 4.90 -4.37
N GLY A 23 23.20 4.13 -5.20
CA GLY A 23 22.51 4.69 -6.35
C GLY A 23 21.58 5.79 -5.85
N VAL A 24 21.87 7.04 -6.20
CA VAL A 24 21.00 8.16 -5.89
C VAL A 24 19.74 7.96 -6.73
N ALA A 25 18.63 7.58 -6.08
CA ALA A 25 17.35 7.55 -6.75
C ALA A 25 17.05 8.96 -7.25
N GLU A 26 16.91 9.13 -8.56
CA GLU A 26 16.51 10.41 -9.13
C GLU A 26 15.13 10.79 -8.57
N PRO A 27 14.94 12.04 -8.13
CA PRO A 27 13.64 12.49 -7.64
C PRO A 27 12.60 12.37 -8.77
N PRO A 28 11.33 12.07 -8.44
CA PRO A 28 10.28 11.97 -9.44
C PRO A 28 10.14 13.29 -10.20
N SER A 29 9.89 13.20 -11.51
CA SER A 29 9.68 14.42 -12.31
C SER A 29 8.36 15.09 -11.93
N LEU A 30 8.22 16.39 -12.21
CA LEU A 30 6.94 17.10 -12.02
C LEU A 30 5.79 16.45 -12.82
N ARG A 31 6.10 15.82 -13.96
CA ARG A 31 5.12 15.07 -14.74
C ARG A 31 4.65 13.82 -13.98
N ASP A 32 5.57 13.09 -13.37
CA ASP A 32 5.25 11.89 -12.59
C ASP A 32 4.42 12.24 -11.35
N LEU A 33 4.78 13.30 -10.64
CA LEU A 33 4.01 13.79 -9.49
C LEU A 33 2.56 14.16 -9.87
N ARG A 34 2.37 14.84 -11.00
CA ARG A 34 1.02 15.17 -11.50
C ARG A 34 0.22 13.94 -11.93
N ALA A 35 0.88 12.93 -12.50
CA ALA A 35 0.24 11.66 -12.83
C ALA A 35 -0.20 10.93 -11.56
N GLN A 36 0.66 10.86 -10.54
CA GLN A 36 0.32 10.29 -9.23
C GLN A 36 -0.86 11.00 -8.57
N GLU A 37 -0.87 12.34 -8.57
CA GLU A 37 -2.02 13.12 -8.06
C GLU A 37 -3.31 12.86 -8.84
N ALA A 38 -3.23 12.69 -10.17
CA ALA A 38 -4.41 12.39 -10.98
C ALA A 38 -5.00 11.01 -10.63
N GLU A 39 -4.16 9.99 -10.50
CA GLU A 39 -4.54 8.65 -10.08
C GLU A 39 -5.11 8.65 -8.65
N GLN A 40 -4.47 9.35 -7.70
CA GLN A 40 -5.00 9.47 -6.33
C GLN A 40 -6.38 10.13 -6.33
N ARG A 41 -6.57 11.22 -7.08
CA ARG A 41 -7.87 11.88 -7.20
C ARG A 41 -8.94 10.97 -7.79
N THR A 42 -8.58 10.08 -8.72
CA THR A 42 -9.52 9.09 -9.25
C THR A 42 -9.92 8.10 -8.17
N LEU A 43 -8.95 7.53 -7.46
CA LEU A 43 -9.24 6.62 -6.35
C LEU A 43 -10.08 7.28 -5.24
N ASP A 44 -9.79 8.54 -4.92
CA ASP A 44 -10.55 9.31 -3.92
C ASP A 44 -12.01 9.49 -4.31
N ARG A 45 -12.32 9.66 -5.61
CA ARG A 45 -13.70 9.76 -6.09
C ARG A 45 -14.45 8.44 -5.90
N GLU A 46 -13.84 7.32 -6.27
CA GLU A 46 -14.47 6.00 -6.08
C GLU A 46 -14.66 5.67 -4.60
N ALA A 47 -13.69 6.01 -3.76
CA ALA A 47 -13.78 5.85 -2.32
C ALA A 47 -14.86 6.76 -1.70
N ALA A 48 -15.04 7.98 -2.20
CA ALA A 48 -16.10 8.88 -1.77
C ALA A 48 -17.49 8.31 -2.10
N TYR A 49 -17.69 7.80 -3.32
CA TYR A 49 -18.95 7.13 -3.68
C TYR A 49 -19.20 5.89 -2.81
N THR A 50 -18.17 5.05 -2.60
CA THR A 50 -18.26 3.90 -1.70
C THR A 50 -18.60 4.31 -0.26
N SER A 51 -18.03 5.44 0.20
CA SER A 51 -18.30 6.01 1.52
C SER A 51 -19.78 6.39 1.69
N GLU A 52 -20.40 6.98 0.66
CA GLU A 52 -21.83 7.30 0.65
C GLU A 52 -22.68 6.03 0.78
N VAL A 53 -22.36 4.99 0.01
CA VAL A 53 -23.08 3.70 0.08
C VAL A 53 -22.94 3.03 1.45
N CYS A 54 -21.74 3.06 2.02
CA CYS A 54 -21.47 2.54 3.36
C CYS A 54 -22.02 3.44 4.48
N GLY A 55 -22.42 4.68 4.18
CA GLY A 55 -22.88 5.66 5.17
C GLY A 55 -21.78 6.11 6.13
N ARG A 56 -20.52 6.05 5.70
CA ARG A 56 -19.35 6.44 6.50
C ARG A 56 -18.15 6.73 5.64
N GLN A 57 -17.22 7.54 6.16
CA GLN A 57 -15.99 7.85 5.44
C GLN A 57 -15.04 6.65 5.36
N ILE A 58 -14.53 6.38 4.16
CA ILE A 58 -13.44 5.45 3.86
C ILE A 58 -12.28 6.27 3.32
N ALA A 59 -11.13 6.23 4.00
CA ALA A 59 -9.92 6.87 3.52
C ALA A 59 -9.23 5.98 2.48
N ALA A 60 -8.88 6.52 1.32
CA ALA A 60 -8.17 5.77 0.28
C ALA A 60 -6.76 6.32 0.02
N SER A 61 -5.83 5.45 -0.37
CA SER A 61 -4.47 5.82 -0.72
C SER A 61 -3.83 4.83 -1.68
N ILE A 62 -2.97 5.32 -2.56
CA ILE A 62 -2.08 4.48 -3.38
C ILE A 62 -0.72 4.36 -2.70
N ASP A 63 -0.23 3.12 -2.57
CA ASP A 63 1.15 2.82 -2.20
C ASP A 63 2.07 3.05 -3.41
N TRP A 64 2.56 4.28 -3.55
CA TRP A 64 3.44 4.69 -4.65
C TRP A 64 4.73 3.88 -4.76
N ALA A 65 5.24 3.34 -3.64
CA ALA A 65 6.46 2.54 -3.65
C ALA A 65 6.23 1.21 -4.37
N SER A 66 5.06 0.60 -4.18
CA SER A 66 4.68 -0.67 -4.82
C SER A 66 4.39 -0.56 -6.32
N VAL A 67 4.06 0.63 -6.82
CA VAL A 67 3.70 0.87 -8.24
C VAL A 67 4.85 1.48 -9.04
N LYS A 68 6.07 1.47 -8.51
CA LYS A 68 7.24 2.06 -9.19
C LYS A 68 7.46 1.50 -10.60
N ASN A 69 7.13 0.23 -10.81
CA ASN A 69 7.29 -0.46 -12.10
C ASN A 69 5.94 -0.71 -12.80
N TRP A 70 4.92 0.10 -12.48
CA TRP A 70 3.62 -0.02 -13.11
C TRP A 70 3.70 0.31 -14.61
N PRO A 71 3.03 -0.46 -15.50
CA PRO A 71 3.09 -0.20 -16.93
C PRO A 71 2.65 1.21 -17.30
N ALA A 72 3.40 1.84 -18.20
CA ALA A 72 3.04 3.15 -18.71
C ALA A 72 1.71 3.09 -19.47
N GLY A 73 0.80 4.01 -19.14
CA GLY A 73 -0.53 4.08 -19.76
C GLY A 73 -1.60 3.23 -19.09
N GLU A 74 -1.26 2.46 -18.06
CA GLU A 74 -2.24 1.76 -17.23
C GLU A 74 -2.59 2.55 -15.97
N SER A 75 -3.87 2.65 -15.63
CA SER A 75 -4.33 3.32 -14.42
C SER A 75 -4.26 2.36 -13.22
N VAL A 76 -3.59 2.81 -12.16
CA VAL A 76 -3.53 2.11 -10.87
C VAL A 76 -4.89 2.17 -10.19
N ALA A 77 -5.54 3.34 -10.25
CA ALA A 77 -6.86 3.55 -9.66
C ALA A 77 -7.91 2.62 -10.29
N GLU A 78 -7.93 2.50 -11.63
CA GLU A 78 -8.83 1.61 -12.35
C GLU A 78 -8.62 0.13 -11.98
N ALA A 79 -7.36 -0.31 -11.83
CA ALA A 79 -7.06 -1.67 -11.41
C ALA A 79 -7.55 -1.98 -9.98
N CYS A 80 -7.68 -0.95 -9.13
CA CYS A 80 -8.17 -1.06 -7.76
C CYS A 80 -9.69 -0.83 -7.61
N ASP A 81 -10.36 -0.29 -8.63
CA ASP A 81 -11.77 0.08 -8.58
C ASP A 81 -12.68 -1.10 -8.25
N GLY A 82 -12.48 -2.25 -8.91
CA GLY A 82 -13.29 -3.43 -8.62
C GLY A 82 -13.15 -3.92 -7.17
N ALA A 83 -12.02 -3.71 -6.50
CA ALA A 83 -11.89 -4.01 -5.08
C ALA A 83 -12.72 -3.08 -4.19
N LEU A 84 -12.86 -1.79 -4.54
CA LEU A 84 -13.81 -0.88 -3.89
C LEU A 84 -15.26 -1.28 -4.18
N GLY A 85 -15.58 -1.70 -5.40
CA GLY A 85 -16.92 -2.22 -5.74
C GLY A 85 -17.32 -3.45 -4.91
N ALA A 86 -16.35 -4.28 -4.49
CA ALA A 86 -16.61 -5.37 -3.56
C ALA A 86 -16.94 -4.87 -2.14
N VAL A 87 -16.27 -3.81 -1.67
CA VAL A 87 -16.61 -3.13 -0.41
C VAL A 87 -18.02 -2.56 -0.47
N GLU A 88 -18.36 -1.88 -1.57
CA GLU A 88 -19.71 -1.37 -1.82
C GLU A 88 -20.76 -2.47 -1.69
N THR A 89 -20.52 -3.61 -2.34
CA THR A 89 -21.43 -4.77 -2.30
C THR A 89 -21.67 -5.26 -0.88
N VAL A 90 -20.61 -5.38 -0.08
CA VAL A 90 -20.69 -5.80 1.33
C VAL A 90 -21.42 -4.75 2.19
N CYS A 91 -21.22 -3.46 1.92
CA CYS A 91 -21.95 -2.38 2.59
C CYS A 91 -23.45 -2.40 2.26
N ARG A 92 -23.82 -2.65 1.00
CA ARG A 92 -25.22 -2.82 0.58
C ARG A 92 -25.89 -4.02 1.23
N ALA A 93 -25.12 -5.08 1.51
CA ALA A 93 -25.57 -6.24 2.29
C ALA A 93 -25.69 -5.95 3.81
N GLY A 94 -25.38 -4.74 4.27
CA GLY A 94 -25.57 -4.28 5.65
C GLY A 94 -24.30 -4.23 6.50
N ARG A 95 -23.17 -4.75 6.03
CA ARG A 95 -21.90 -4.80 6.77
C ARG A 95 -21.09 -3.50 6.59
N LYS A 96 -21.68 -2.38 6.99
CA LYS A 96 -21.19 -1.01 6.72
C LYS A 96 -19.90 -0.62 7.43
N THR A 97 -19.49 -1.34 8.49
CA THR A 97 -18.37 -0.93 9.33
C THR A 97 -17.08 -1.74 9.13
N LEU A 98 -17.02 -2.53 8.06
CA LEU A 98 -15.94 -3.49 7.83
C LEU A 98 -14.62 -2.81 7.42
N VAL A 99 -14.69 -1.76 6.60
CA VAL A 99 -13.53 -1.08 6.04
C VAL A 99 -13.59 0.41 6.37
N ASP A 100 -12.49 0.93 6.90
CA ASP A 100 -12.29 2.35 7.24
C ASP A 100 -11.17 2.96 6.39
N ARG A 101 -10.24 2.12 5.93
CA ARG A 101 -9.11 2.49 5.09
C ARG A 101 -8.95 1.51 3.95
N PHE A 102 -8.79 2.03 2.75
CA PHE A 102 -8.49 1.29 1.54
C PHE A 102 -7.08 1.65 1.05
N VAL A 103 -6.23 0.66 0.84
CA VAL A 103 -4.87 0.85 0.31
C VAL A 103 -4.72 0.09 -1.00
N CYS A 104 -4.60 0.83 -2.09
CA CYS A 104 -4.29 0.31 -3.42
C CYS A 104 -2.77 0.18 -3.59
N ALA A 105 -2.28 -0.93 -4.11
CA ALA A 105 -0.86 -1.11 -4.44
C ALA A 105 -0.67 -1.88 -5.72
N GLY A 106 0.55 -1.89 -6.26
CA GLY A 106 0.91 -2.57 -7.50
C GLY A 106 1.77 -3.83 -7.32
N ASP A 107 1.64 -4.55 -6.20
CA ASP A 107 2.46 -5.74 -5.92
C ASP A 107 1.79 -7.07 -6.30
N GLY A 108 0.57 -7.04 -6.86
CA GLY A 108 -0.16 -8.24 -7.28
C GLY A 108 -0.54 -9.20 -6.15
N SER A 109 -0.38 -8.82 -4.88
CA SER A 109 -0.63 -9.68 -3.72
C SER A 109 -2.12 -10.01 -3.50
N GLY A 110 -3.02 -9.33 -4.21
CA GLY A 110 -4.45 -9.49 -4.05
C GLY A 110 -4.99 -8.82 -2.76
N PRO A 111 -6.23 -9.14 -2.36
CA PRO A 111 -6.87 -8.53 -1.20
C PRO A 111 -6.36 -9.12 0.12
N SER A 112 -6.21 -8.25 1.11
CA SER A 112 -5.94 -8.62 2.50
C SER A 112 -6.64 -7.63 3.43
N LEU A 113 -7.34 -8.15 4.44
CA LEU A 113 -8.00 -7.33 5.45
C LEU A 113 -7.25 -7.49 6.78
N SER A 114 -6.77 -6.37 7.33
CA SER A 114 -6.14 -6.31 8.65
C SER A 114 -6.82 -5.24 9.50
N GLY A 115 -7.51 -5.67 10.55
CA GLY A 115 -8.44 -4.80 11.28
C GLY A 115 -9.52 -4.26 10.33
N LYS A 116 -9.54 -2.93 10.16
CA LYS A 116 -10.45 -2.23 9.22
C LYS A 116 -9.72 -1.63 8.02
N THR A 117 -8.48 -2.05 7.78
CA THR A 117 -7.70 -1.64 6.63
C THR A 117 -7.75 -2.75 5.59
N LEU A 118 -8.47 -2.49 4.49
CA LEU A 118 -8.44 -3.34 3.32
C LEU A 118 -7.28 -2.89 2.43
N ARG A 119 -6.35 -3.80 2.20
CA ARG A 119 -5.24 -3.62 1.31
C ARG A 119 -5.46 -4.48 0.06
N TYR A 120 -5.39 -3.89 -1.13
CA TYR A 120 -5.46 -4.61 -2.40
C TYR A 120 -4.17 -4.44 -3.20
N GLY A 121 -3.46 -5.55 -3.40
CA GLY A 121 -2.34 -5.66 -4.33
C GLY A 121 -2.84 -5.90 -5.75
N ALA A 122 -3.01 -4.83 -6.51
CA ALA A 122 -3.44 -4.82 -7.89
C ALA A 122 -2.35 -5.33 -8.84
N ALA A 123 -2.80 -5.82 -9.98
CA ALA A 123 -1.97 -6.17 -11.13
C ALA A 123 -2.64 -5.63 -12.41
N PRO A 124 -1.85 -5.24 -13.43
CA PRO A 124 -2.32 -4.87 -14.76
C PRO A 124 -3.45 -5.75 -15.31
N GLY A 125 -4.51 -5.13 -15.82
CA GLY A 125 -5.67 -5.83 -16.41
C GLY A 125 -6.53 -6.65 -15.44
N ARG A 126 -6.36 -6.50 -14.11
CA ARG A 126 -7.18 -7.16 -13.08
C ARG A 126 -7.93 -6.10 -12.28
N ASN A 127 -9.19 -6.34 -11.95
CA ASN A 127 -10.03 -5.40 -11.18
C ASN A 127 -10.20 -5.75 -9.69
N GLY A 128 -9.81 -6.96 -9.27
CA GLY A 128 -9.85 -7.38 -7.87
C GLY A 128 -11.22 -7.68 -7.27
N TYR A 129 -12.35 -7.45 -7.97
CA TYR A 129 -13.68 -7.54 -7.38
C TYR A 129 -13.98 -8.90 -6.75
N ALA A 130 -13.89 -9.98 -7.53
CA ALA A 130 -14.26 -11.32 -7.07
C ALA A 130 -13.34 -11.82 -5.94
N ALA A 131 -12.04 -11.53 -6.04
CA ALA A 131 -11.08 -11.89 -5.00
C ALA A 131 -11.38 -11.14 -3.71
N THR A 132 -11.59 -9.82 -3.80
CA THR A 132 -11.89 -9.00 -2.63
C THR A 132 -13.18 -9.45 -1.97
N LEU A 133 -14.25 -9.68 -2.75
CA LEU A 133 -15.51 -10.17 -2.22
C LEU A 133 -15.36 -11.53 -1.52
N ALA A 134 -14.53 -12.44 -2.03
CA ALA A 134 -14.24 -13.70 -1.34
C ALA A 134 -13.56 -13.47 0.01
N THR A 135 -12.62 -12.52 0.10
CA THR A 135 -11.90 -12.19 1.35
C THR A 135 -12.78 -11.51 2.38
N ILE A 136 -13.54 -10.49 1.97
CA ILE A 136 -14.31 -9.65 2.90
C ILE A 136 -15.77 -10.10 3.05
N GLY A 137 -16.31 -10.85 2.09
CA GLY A 137 -17.69 -11.35 2.11
C GLY A 137 -17.88 -12.59 2.99
N ALA A 138 -16.87 -13.46 3.09
CA ALA A 138 -16.95 -14.72 3.83
C ALA A 138 -16.61 -14.61 5.34
N THR A 139 -16.23 -13.43 5.82
CA THR A 139 -15.97 -13.19 7.25
C THR A 139 -17.28 -13.05 8.02
N GLU A 140 -17.85 -14.19 8.44
CA GLU A 140 -18.94 -14.29 9.42
C GLU A 140 -18.40 -14.51 10.84
#